data_AF-A0A2T6ATX3-F1
#
_entry.id   AF-A0A2T6ATX3-F1
#
_cell.length_a   1.000
_cell.length_b   1.000
_cell.length_c   1.000
_cell.angle_alpha   90.00
_cell.angle_beta   90.00
_cell.angle_gamma   90.00
#
_symmetry.space_group_name_H-M   'P 1'
#
loop_
_entity.id
_entity.type
_entity.pdbx_description
1 polymer ?
#
loop_
_entity_poly.entity_id
_entity_poly.type
_entity_poly.pdbx_seq_one_letter_code
_entity_poly.pdbx_strand_id
1 'polypeptide(L)'
;MSVHKQSVSFTDAAFNFARELVESGEYPNISAAVSGEMARARAARERERLIFEAEVQRRLALPLDAWEPVRTGESITSGARAQLARLAESGGGTAA
;
A
#
# COMPACT_ATOMS: atom_id res chain seq x y z
N MET A 1 11.44 -11.76 26.17
CA MET A 1 10.56 -12.14 25.05
C MET A 1 10.72 -13.64 24.83
N SER A 2 9.63 -14.41 24.89
CA SER A 2 9.67 -15.84 24.57
C SER A 2 9.64 -16.03 23.06
N VAL A 3 10.67 -16.68 22.51
CA VAL A 3 10.68 -17.12 21.11
C VAL A 3 10.12 -18.54 21.02
N HIS A 4 9.19 -18.76 20.10
CA HIS A 4 8.67 -20.09 19.80
C HIS A 4 9.50 -20.72 18.69
N LYS A 5 10.22 -21.80 19.02
CA LYS A 5 11.04 -22.53 18.05
C LYS A 5 10.16 -23.51 17.27
N GLN A 6 10.10 -23.34 15.95
CA GLN A 6 9.36 -24.21 15.05
C GLN A 6 10.19 -24.44 13.78
N SER A 7 10.15 -25.66 13.26
CA SER A 7 10.74 -25.97 11.95
C SER A 7 9.79 -25.55 10.84
N VAL A 8 10.28 -24.80 9.87
CA VAL A 8 9.51 -24.32 8.71
C VAL A 8 10.35 -24.49 7.45
N SER A 9 9.70 -24.79 6.33
CA SER A 9 10.34 -24.86 5.03
C SER A 9 10.26 -23.51 4.33
N PHE A 10 11.37 -23.09 3.72
CA PHE A 10 11.43 -21.90 2.88
C PHE A 10 11.63 -22.31 1.43
N THR A 11 11.20 -21.44 0.52
CA THR A 11 11.74 -21.46 -0.84
C THR A 11 13.20 -20.99 -0.81
N ASP A 12 14.00 -21.41 -1.79
CA ASP A 12 15.40 -20.97 -1.89
C ASP A 12 15.51 -19.45 -1.95
N ALA A 13 14.60 -18.78 -2.68
CA ALA A 13 14.55 -17.33 -2.77
C ALA A 13 14.32 -16.66 -1.40
N ALA A 14 13.36 -17.16 -0.61
CA ALA A 14 13.06 -16.61 0.71
C ALA A 14 14.22 -16.83 1.70
N PHE A 15 14.87 -18.00 1.64
CA PHE A 15 16.02 -18.29 2.46
C PHE A 15 17.23 -17.43 2.09
N ASN A 16 17.51 -17.28 0.79
CA ASN A 16 18.61 -16.44 0.30
C ASN A 16 18.43 -14.98 0.71
N PHE A 17 17.21 -14.44 0.58
CA PHE A 17 16.90 -13.09 1.05
C PHE A 17 17.14 -12.92 2.55
N ALA A 18 16.65 -13.85 3.38
CA ALA A 18 16.89 -13.80 4.83
C ALA A 18 18.38 -13.88 5.18
N ARG A 19 19.17 -14.62 4.38
CA ARG A 19 20.62 -14.70 4.53
C ARG A 19 21.31 -13.39 4.14
N GLU A 20 20.93 -12.76 3.03
CA GLU A 20 21.46 -11.46 2.60
C GLU A 20 21.27 -10.39 3.68
N LEU A 21 20.11 -10.37 4.35
CA LEU A 21 19.84 -9.46 5.47
C LEU A 21 20.72 -9.71 6.71
N VAL A 22 21.22 -10.94 6.89
CA VAL A 22 22.17 -11.25 7.97
C VAL A 22 23.59 -10.88 7.56
N GLU A 23 23.94 -11.18 6.31
CA GLU A 23 25.25 -10.83 5.73
C GLU A 23 25.46 -9.31 5.65
N SER A 24 24.39 -8.53 5.42
CA SER A 24 24.42 -7.07 5.46
C SER A 24 24.54 -6.50 6.89
N GLY A 25 24.35 -7.34 7.91
CA GLY A 25 24.37 -6.93 9.32
C GLY A 25 23.07 -6.29 9.81
N GLU A 26 22.00 -6.28 9.01
CA GLU A 26 20.69 -5.76 9.43
C GLU A 26 20.06 -6.62 10.53
N TYR A 27 20.34 -7.93 10.52
CA TYR A 27 19.88 -8.86 11.56
C TYR A 27 21.00 -9.81 12.04
N PRO A 28 20.98 -10.21 13.32
CA PRO A 28 22.03 -11.05 13.90
C PRO A 28 21.99 -12.52 13.47
N ASN A 29 20.86 -13.00 12.92
CA ASN A 29 20.68 -14.36 12.40
C ASN A 29 19.38 -14.48 11.60
N ILE A 30 19.22 -15.60 10.88
CA ILE A 30 18.06 -15.88 10.01
C ILE A 30 16.74 -15.80 10.78
N SER A 31 16.67 -16.35 12.00
CA SER A 31 15.44 -16.32 12.79
C SER A 31 15.02 -14.89 13.15
N ALA A 32 15.99 -14.02 13.48
CA ALA A 32 15.73 -12.60 13.73
C ALA A 32 15.30 -11.87 12.46
N ALA A 33 15.94 -12.15 11.32
CA ALA A 33 15.56 -11.58 10.02
C ALA A 33 14.12 -11.95 9.66
N VAL A 34 13.78 -13.25 9.67
CA VAL A 34 12.42 -13.71 9.35
C VAL A 34 11.38 -13.11 10.30
N SER A 35 11.64 -13.11 11.62
CA SER A 35 10.71 -12.54 12.60
C SER A 35 10.53 -11.04 12.41
N GLY A 36 11.63 -10.32 12.15
CA GLY A 36 11.63 -8.88 11.90
C GLY A 36 10.87 -8.51 10.63
N GLU A 37 11.15 -9.19 9.52
CA GLU A 37 10.46 -8.97 8.25
C GLU A 37 8.97 -9.32 8.32
N MET A 38 8.60 -10.40 9.03
CA MET A 38 7.19 -10.69 9.30
C MET A 38 6.50 -9.60 10.13
N ALA A 39 7.18 -9.06 11.14
CA ALA A 39 6.65 -7.96 11.94
C ALA A 39 6.49 -6.67 11.11
N ARG A 40 7.47 -6.33 10.27
CA ARG A 40 7.38 -5.21 9.32
C ARG A 40 6.24 -5.39 8.35
N ALA A 41 6.12 -6.57 7.74
CA ALA A 41 5.06 -6.87 6.79
C ALA A 41 3.67 -6.87 7.45
N ARG A 42 3.56 -7.24 8.73
CA ARG A 42 2.32 -7.08 9.52
C ARG A 42 2.01 -5.60 9.74
N ALA A 43 2.99 -4.80 10.16
CA ALA A 43 2.81 -3.37 10.41
C ALA A 43 2.42 -2.60 9.15
N ALA A 44 2.98 -2.98 7.99
CA ALA A 44 2.60 -2.40 6.70
C ALA A 44 1.13 -2.67 6.36
N ARG A 45 0.69 -3.94 6.45
CA ARG A 45 -0.72 -4.31 6.21
C ARG A 45 -1.68 -3.64 7.18
N GLU A 46 -1.30 -3.54 8.45
CA GLU A 46 -2.10 -2.87 9.47
C GLU A 46 -2.28 -1.39 9.13
N ARG A 47 -1.20 -0.70 8.73
CA ARG A 47 -1.25 0.71 8.33
C ARG A 47 -2.15 0.91 7.11
N GLU A 48 -2.00 0.07 6.09
CA GLU A 48 -2.85 0.11 4.89
C GLU A 48 -4.32 -0.10 5.26
N ARG A 49 -4.62 -1.07 6.14
CA ARG A 49 -5.97 -1.31 6.62
C ARG A 49 -6.55 -0.08 7.32
N LEU A 50 -5.81 0.53 8.23
CA LEU A 50 -6.26 1.71 8.97
C LEU A 50 -6.53 2.91 8.05
N ILE A 51 -5.66 3.14 7.05
CA ILE A 51 -5.86 4.21 6.06
C ILE A 51 -7.13 3.95 5.24
N PHE A 52 -7.31 2.71 4.78
CA PHE A 52 -8.49 2.33 4.01
C PHE A 52 -9.78 2.49 4.83
N GLU A 53 -9.80 1.96 6.06
CA GLU A 53 -10.96 2.06 6.95
C GLU A 53 -11.29 3.52 7.27
N ALA A 54 -10.29 4.34 7.58
CA ALA A 54 -10.49 5.77 7.83
C ALA A 54 -11.09 6.49 6.60
N GLU A 55 -10.63 6.16 5.40
CA GLU A 55 -11.16 6.75 4.17
C GLU A 55 -12.60 6.31 3.89
N VAL A 56 -12.92 5.03 4.12
CA VAL A 56 -14.30 4.52 4.02
C VAL A 56 -15.22 5.26 4.99
N GLN A 57 -14.83 5.39 6.26
CA GLN A 57 -15.62 6.11 7.25
C GLN A 57 -15.78 7.58 6.88
N ARG A 58 -14.73 8.25 6.41
CA ARG A 58 -14.79 9.64 5.93
C ARG A 58 -15.81 9.81 4.81
N ARG A 59 -15.84 8.89 3.83
CA ARG A 59 -16.80 8.94 2.72
C ARG A 59 -18.22 8.64 3.17
N LEU A 60 -18.42 7.64 4.03
CA LEU A 60 -19.74 7.28 4.56
C LEU A 60 -20.36 8.38 5.43
N ALA A 61 -19.54 9.24 6.04
CA ALA A 61 -19.99 10.40 6.81
C ALA A 61 -20.48 11.58 5.93
N LEU A 62 -20.27 11.54 4.61
CA LEU A 62 -20.75 12.59 3.71
C LEU A 62 -22.28 12.56 3.63
N PRO A 63 -22.93 13.75 3.57
CA PRO A 63 -24.37 13.83 3.42
C PRO A 63 -24.81 13.25 2.05
N LEU A 64 -26.05 12.77 1.97
CA LEU A 64 -26.55 12.05 0.79
C LEU A 64 -26.49 12.88 -0.51
N ASP A 65 -26.63 14.19 -0.42
CA ASP A 65 -26.56 15.12 -1.54
C ASP A 65 -25.13 15.33 -2.08
N ALA A 66 -24.10 14.88 -1.36
CA ALA A 66 -22.72 14.84 -1.84
C ALA A 66 -22.39 13.59 -2.67
N TRP A 67 -23.32 12.63 -2.78
CA TRP A 67 -23.12 11.41 -3.57
C TRP A 67 -23.68 11.58 -4.98
N GLU A 68 -22.86 11.30 -5.99
CA GLU A 68 -23.31 11.27 -7.38
C GLU A 68 -23.82 9.88 -7.78
N PRO A 69 -24.94 9.76 -8.50
CA PRO A 69 -25.38 8.49 -9.05
C PRO A 69 -24.34 7.92 -10.03
N VAL A 70 -24.08 6.63 -9.93
CA VAL A 70 -23.25 5.91 -10.91
C VAL A 70 -24.05 5.81 -12.21
N ARG A 71 -23.74 6.67 -13.19
CA ARG A 71 -24.39 6.66 -14.51
C ARG A 71 -23.98 5.40 -15.26
N THR A 72 -24.96 4.66 -15.77
CA THR A 72 -24.73 3.55 -16.70
C THR A 72 -24.47 4.11 -18.10
N GLY A 73 -23.32 3.78 -18.70
CA GLY A 73 -23.00 4.15 -20.09
C GLY A 73 -21.81 5.09 -20.27
N GLU A 74 -21.41 5.83 -19.22
CA GLU A 74 -20.15 6.59 -19.21
C GLU A 74 -19.13 5.93 -18.27
N SER A 75 -17.85 6.02 -18.60
CA SER A 75 -16.78 5.59 -17.68
C SER A 75 -16.82 6.48 -16.44
N ILE A 76 -16.78 5.88 -15.23
CA ILE A 76 -16.78 6.59 -13.93
C ILE A 76 -15.67 7.65 -13.81
N THR A 77 -14.63 7.57 -14.64
CA THR A 77 -13.51 8.52 -14.65
C THR A 77 -13.62 9.61 -15.73
N SER A 78 -14.73 9.69 -16.49
CA SER A 78 -14.85 10.62 -17.63
C SER A 78 -14.72 12.09 -17.22
N GLY A 79 -15.39 12.51 -16.14
CA GLY A 79 -15.25 13.87 -15.60
C GLY A 79 -13.84 14.18 -15.10
N ALA A 80 -13.19 13.22 -14.44
CA ALA A 80 -11.81 13.36 -13.99
C ALA A 80 -10.82 13.51 -15.15
N ARG A 81 -10.98 12.72 -16.23
CA ARG A 81 -10.13 12.84 -17.44
C ARG A 81 -10.32 14.20 -18.11
N ALA A 82 -11.55 14.70 -18.23
CA ALA A 82 -11.81 16.02 -18.80
C ALA A 82 -11.17 17.14 -17.96
N GLN A 83 -11.17 17.03 -16.63
CA GLN A 83 -10.48 17.97 -15.75
C GLN A 83 -8.96 17.93 -15.91
N LEU A 84 -8.36 16.74 -16.00
CA LEU A 84 -6.93 16.59 -16.24
C LEU A 84 -6.51 17.16 -17.59
N ALA A 85 -7.32 16.97 -18.64
CA ALA A 85 -7.07 17.58 -19.96
C ALA A 85 -7.05 19.11 -19.88
N ARG A 86 -8.03 19.73 -19.20
CA ARG A 86 -8.06 21.19 -18.98
C ARG A 86 -6.82 21.69 -18.22
N LEU A 87 -6.37 20.94 -17.22
CA LEU A 87 -5.17 21.29 -16.45
C LEU A 87 -3.89 21.16 -17.29
N ALA A 88 -3.82 20.18 -18.19
CA ALA A 88 -2.70 20.02 -19.11
C ALA A 88 -2.65 21.17 -20.13
N GLU A 89 -3.80 21.63 -20.62
CA GLU A 89 -3.91 22.78 -21.54
C GLU A 89 -3.53 24.09 -20.86
N SER A 90 -3.92 24.30 -19.60
CA SER A 90 -3.58 25.51 -18.85
C SER A 90 -2.12 25.54 -18.37
N GLY A 91 -1.50 24.37 -18.17
CA GLY A 91 -0.07 24.23 -17.82
C GLY A 91 0.90 24.40 -19.01
N GLY A 92 0.41 24.40 -20.25
CA GLY A 92 1.22 24.56 -21.46
C GLY A 92 1.63 26.00 -21.81
N GLY A 93 1.32 26.99 -20.96
CA GLY A 93 1.49 28.42 -21.24
C GLY A 93 2.82 29.07 -20.86
N THR A 94 3.80 28.34 -20.33
CA THR A 94 5.13 28.89 -20.00
C THR A 94 6.27 28.04 -20.55
N ALA A 95 6.39 28.01 -21.88
CA ALA A 95 7.62 27.64 -22.58
C ALA A 95 7.61 28.24 -24.00
N ALA A 96 7.91 29.54 -24.09
CA ALA A 96 8.44 30.20 -25.29
C ALA A 96 9.22 31.44 -24.84
#